data_AF-A0A5C7F159-F1
#
_entry.id   AF-A0A5C7F159-F1
#
_cell.length_a   1.000
_cell.length_b   1.000
_cell.length_c   1.000
_cell.angle_alpha   90.00
_cell.angle_beta   90.00
_cell.angle_gamma   90.00
#
_symmetry.space_group_name_H-M   'P 1'
#
loop_
_entity.id
_entity.type
_entity.pdbx_description
1 polymer ?
#
loop_
_entity_poly.entity_id
_entity_poly.type
_entity_poly.pdbx_seq_one_letter_code
_entity_poly.pdbx_strand_id
1 'polypeptide(L)' 'MEIIFKKSTSSEDQETIRQLSGFYGGIAAFKTPYKLVLTPKRDFAEKQLMDTLQSQNFLIEKVVKSEYLNLPVKGE' A
#
# COMPACT_ATOMS: atom_id res chain seq x y z
N MET A 1 0.68 -1.54 6.31
CA MET A 1 0.20 -2.46 5.25
C MET A 1 1.37 -2.83 4.38
N GLU A 2 1.47 -4.06 3.92
CA GLU A 2 2.51 -4.50 2.98
C GLU A 2 1.83 -5.09 1.75
N ILE A 3 2.34 -4.73 0.57
CA ILE A 3 1.83 -5.19 -0.72
C ILE A 3 2.97 -5.89 -1.43
N ILE A 4 2.74 -7.16 -1.76
CA ILE A 4 3.66 -8.01 -2.50
C ILE A 4 3.11 -8.14 -3.92
N PHE A 5 3.94 -7.83 -4.90
CA PHE A 5 3.59 -7.91 -6.32
C PHE A 5 4.07 -9.24 -6.91
N LYS A 6 3.29 -9.82 -7.83
CA LYS A 6 3.63 -11.07 -8.55
C LYS A 6 4.87 -10.94 -9.44
N LYS A 7 5.17 -9.72 -9.88
CA LYS A 7 6.31 -9.40 -10.75
C LYS A 7 7.06 -8.19 -10.19
N SER A 8 8.31 -8.03 -10.61
CA SER A 8 9.09 -6.84 -10.25
C SER A 8 8.43 -5.60 -10.83
N THR A 9 8.18 -4.61 -9.99
CA THR A 9 7.80 -3.27 -10.41
C THR A 9 9.05 -2.52 -10.88
N SER A 10 8.99 -1.97 -12.09
CA SER A 10 10.03 -1.12 -12.69
C SER A 10 10.21 0.16 -11.86
N SER A 11 11.31 0.89 -12.05
CA SER A 11 11.49 2.18 -11.37
C SER A 11 10.34 3.16 -11.64
N GLU A 12 9.83 3.18 -12.88
CA GLU A 12 8.68 3.98 -13.30
C GLU A 12 7.39 3.55 -12.57
N ASP A 13 7.10 2.24 -12.58
CA ASP A 13 5.98 1.65 -11.83
C ASP A 13 6.03 2.02 -10.34
N GLN A 14 7.22 1.93 -9.73
CA GLN A 14 7.42 2.25 -8.32
C GLN A 14 7.15 3.72 -8.03
N GLU A 15 7.53 4.63 -8.94
CA GLU A 15 7.24 6.05 -8.83
C GLU A 15 5.75 6.32 -8.95
N THR A 16 5.07 5.73 -9.94
CA THR A 16 3.62 5.83 -10.10
C THR A 16 2.89 5.35 -8.84
N ILE A 17 3.26 4.18 -8.31
CA ILE A 17 2.66 3.62 -7.09
C ILE A 17 2.90 4.55 -5.88
N ARG A 18 4.08 5.18 -5.78
CA ARG A 18 4.37 6.16 -4.72
C ARG A 18 3.49 7.39 -4.84
N GLN A 19 3.32 7.93 -6.04
CA GLN A 19 2.45 9.08 -6.28
C GLN A 19 0.98 8.77 -5.98
N LEU A 20 0.47 7.62 -6.46
CA LEU A 20 -0.88 7.16 -6.16
C LEU A 20 -1.09 6.97 -4.66
N SER A 21 -0.14 6.30 -4.00
CA SER A 21 -0.19 6.10 -2.55
C SER A 21 -0.24 7.44 -1.81
N GLY A 22 0.59 8.41 -2.21
CA GLY A 22 0.57 9.77 -1.67
C GLY A 22 -0.77 10.48 -1.90
N PHE A 23 -1.32 10.37 -3.11
CA PHE A 23 -2.61 10.94 -3.49
C PHE A 23 -3.76 10.38 -2.65
N TYR A 24 -3.76 9.08 -2.38
CA TYR A 24 -4.78 8.42 -1.54
C TYR A 24 -4.50 8.50 -0.03
N GLY A 25 -3.54 9.32 0.41
CA GLY A 25 -3.28 9.53 1.85
C GLY A 25 -2.44 8.45 2.52
N GLY A 26 -1.59 7.77 1.77
CA GLY A 26 -0.61 6.80 2.26
C GLY A 26 0.83 7.21 1.99
N ILE A 27 1.77 6.63 2.72
CA ILE A 27 3.21 6.74 2.42
C ILE A 27 3.68 5.39 1.90
N ALA A 28 4.08 5.36 0.63
CA ALA A 28 4.61 4.18 -0.01
C ALA A 28 6.15 4.15 0.06
N ALA A 29 6.68 3.05 0.59
CA ALA A 29 8.11 2.78 0.65
C ALA A 29 8.39 1.39 0.08
N PHE A 30 9.05 1.32 -1.08
CA PHE A 30 9.50 0.05 -1.63
C PHE A 30 10.71 -0.44 -0.85
N LYS A 31 10.61 -1.63 -0.26
CA LYS A 31 11.74 -2.31 0.38
C LYS A 31 12.51 -3.18 -0.62
N THR A 32 11.79 -3.73 -1.59
CA THR A 32 12.35 -4.48 -2.73
C THR A 32 11.50 -4.20 -3.97
N PRO A 33 11.95 -4.58 -5.18
CA PRO A 33 11.17 -4.43 -6.41
C PRO A 33 9.85 -5.21 -6.43
N TYR A 34 9.63 -6.11 -5.47
CA TYR A 34 8.42 -6.92 -5.36
C TYR A 34 7.60 -6.57 -4.11
N LYS A 35 8.14 -5.71 -3.22
CA LYS A 35 7.57 -5.46 -1.90
C LYS A 35 7.47 -3.97 -1.62
N LEU A 36 6.23 -3.49 -1.56
CA LEU A 36 5.87 -2.19 -1.08
C LEU A 36 5.42 -2.27 0.39
N VAL A 37 5.96 -1.39 1.22
CA VAL A 37 5.42 -1.10 2.55
C VAL A 37 4.62 0.18 2.43
N LEU A 38 3.33 0.09 2.73
CA LEU A 38 2.40 1.20 2.69
C LEU A 38 1.96 1.56 4.10
N THR A 39 2.26 2.79 4.51
CA THR A 39 1.83 3.35 5.80
C THR A 39 0.62 4.25 5.58
N PRO A 40 -0.60 3.82 5.96
CA PRO A 40 -1.80 4.64 5.82
C PRO A 40 -1.78 5.83 6.79
N LYS A 41 -2.28 7.00 6.37
CA LYS A 41 -2.56 8.16 7.25
C LYS A 41 -4.05 8.25 7.62
N ARG A 42 -4.45 9.30 8.36
CA ARG A 42 -5.79 9.51 8.95
C ARG A 42 -6.96 9.48 7.95
N ASP A 43 -6.70 9.65 6.65
CA ASP A 43 -7.71 9.65 5.57
C ASP A 43 -7.34 8.72 4.42
N PHE A 44 -6.65 7.62 4.73
CA PHE A 44 -6.18 6.70 3.71
C PHE A 44 -7.33 5.98 2.99
N ALA A 45 -7.50 6.27 1.70
CA ALA A 45 -8.52 5.66 0.87
C ALA A 45 -8.05 4.32 0.30
N GLU A 46 -7.92 3.31 1.17
CA GLU A 46 -7.39 1.97 0.81
C GLU A 46 -8.07 1.37 -0.41
N LYS A 47 -9.41 1.35 -0.40
CA LYS A 47 -10.21 0.73 -1.47
C LYS A 47 -9.95 1.39 -2.83
N GLN A 48 -9.88 2.72 -2.86
CA GLN A 48 -9.62 3.50 -4.08
C GLN A 48 -8.21 3.22 -4.60
N LEU A 49 -7.21 3.18 -3.72
CA LEU A 49 -5.84 2.83 -4.12
C LEU A 49 -5.79 1.42 -4.73
N MET A 50 -6.40 0.43 -4.06
CA MET A 50 -6.38 -0.95 -4.54
C MET A 50 -7.06 -1.08 -5.90
N ASP A 51 -8.21 -0.43 -6.08
CA ASP A 51 -8.96 -0.42 -7.35
C ASP A 51 -8.11 0.18 -8.48
N THR A 52 -7.47 1.32 -8.22
CA THR A 52 -6.57 1.96 -9.19
C THR A 52 -5.36 1.10 -9.52
N LEU A 53 -4.75 0.43 -8.53
CA LEU A 53 -3.63 -0.46 -8.77
C LEU A 53 -4.04 -1.66 -9.64
N GLN A 54 -5.21 -2.25 -9.38
CA GLN A 54 -5.75 -3.34 -10.19
C GLN A 54 -6.10 -2.87 -11.60
N SER A 55 -6.70 -1.69 -11.74
CA SER A 55 -7.06 -1.07 -13.03
C SER A 55 -5.82 -0.80 -13.90
N GLN A 56 -4.70 -0.42 -13.29
CA GLN A 56 -3.42 -0.23 -13.97
C GLN A 56 -2.62 -1.54 -14.21
N ASN A 57 -3.24 -2.71 -14.05
CA ASN A 57 -2.59 -4.02 -14.23
C ASN A 57 -1.39 -4.28 -13.28
N PHE A 58 -1.35 -3.64 -12.10
CA PHE A 58 -0.41 -4.06 -11.07
C PHE A 58 -0.87 -5.39 -10.48
N LEU A 59 -0.14 -6.44 -10.83
CA LEU A 59 -0.41 -7.79 -10.37
C LEU A 59 -0.03 -7.92 -8.89
N ILE A 60 -0.98 -7.67 -8.00
CA ILE A 60 -0.80 -7.87 -6.56
C ILE A 60 -0.90 -9.38 -6.28
N GLU A 61 0.15 -9.93 -5.66
CA GLU A 61 0.17 -11.32 -5.21
C GLU A 61 -0.46 -11.48 -3.85
N LYS A 62 -0.06 -10.63 -2.92
CA LYS A 62 -0.45 -10.73 -1.52
C LYS A 62 -0.48 -9.36 -0.88
N VAL A 63 -1.53 -9.09 -0.13
CA VAL A 63 -1.63 -7.93 0.75
C VAL A 63 -1.56 -8.44 2.19
N VAL A 64 -0.54 -8.00 2.92
CA VAL A 64 -0.42 -8.22 4.35
C VAL A 64 -0.92 -6.97 5.05
N LYS A 65 -2.17 -7.02 5.51
CA LYS A 65 -2.67 -6.01 6.43
C LYS A 65 -2.11 -6.36 7.80
N SER A 66 -1.12 -5.59 8.25
CA SER A 66 -0.74 -5.67 9.64
C SER A 66 -1.90 -5.10 10.45
N GLU A 67 -2.68 -5.98 11.07
CA GLU A 67 -3.67 -5.66 12.09
C GLU A 67 -2.93 -5.15 13.34
N TYR A 68 -2.28 -3.99 13.25
CA TYR A 68 -1.79 -3.30 14.44
C TYR A 68 -2.96 -2.56 15.06
N LEU A 69 -3.63 -3.31 15.95
CA LEU A 69 -4.29 -2.88 17.17
C LEU A 69 -5.37 -1.78 17.04
N ASN A 70 -6.61 -2.20 16.81
CA ASN A 70 -7.70 -1.75 17.68
C ASN A 70 -7.60 -2.55 18.99
N LEU A 71 -6.55 -2.35 19.80
CA LEU A 71 -6.77 -2.56 21.23
C LEU A 71 -7.61 -1.36 21.67
N PRO A 72 -8.78 -1.57 22.31
CA PRO A 72 -9.32 -0.51 23.12
C PRO A 72 -8.21 -0.13 24.10
N VAL A 73 -7.73 1.11 24.03
CA VAL A 73 -7.06 1.73 25.17
C VAL A 73 -8.10 1.72 26.28
N LYS A 74 -8.07 0.65 27.08
CA LYS A 74 -8.83 0.53 28.31
C LYS A 74 -8.31 1.64 29.20
N GLY A 75 -9.17 2.62 29.46
CA GLY A 75 -8.84 3.75 30.30
C GLY A 75 -8.43 3.29 31.70
N GLU A 76 -7.54 4.08 32.29
CA GLU A 76 -7.36 4.28 33.72
C GLU A 76 -7.09 5.76 33.96
#